data_AF-A0A4P2PYC6-F1
#
_entry.id   AF-A0A4P2PYC6-F1
#
_cell.length_a   1.000
_cell.length_b   1.000
_cell.length_c   1.000
_cell.angle_alpha   90.00
_cell.angle_beta   90.00
_cell.angle_gamma   90.00
#
_symmetry.space_group_name_H-M   'P 1'
#
loop_
_entity.id
_entity.type
_entity.pdbx_description
1 polymer ?
#
loop_
_entity_poly.entity_id
_entity_poly.type
_entity_poly.pdbx_seq_one_letter_code
_entity_poly.pdbx_strand_id
1 'polypeptide(L)'
;MATSSEDRDRPGTDDAPSDEADAQDTKTDGDGESGTASGADAAAPERASRPAKAAGAARRAAGRKPGARPRAAPHAQSGSLGKSMILFLIIVGGLAGAFAYFGREPAGGTAGPRWKTGDKAQLEITLVSTDIKDLACWSPQEVNGRHCAFESPTKGWSKGTADDKTLLRPYTTTDRVQFLAAGLWSEPALTGTLPSTRFAVKCTYTVEGKIKRPGIRWSSEGAWLDRSDDWYAGSLSDCKRITP
;
A
#
# COMPACT_ATOMS: atom_id res chain seq x y z
N MET A 1 70.64 -25.77 20.74
CA MET A 1 71.17 -26.01 22.10
C MET A 1 71.75 -24.71 22.63
N ALA A 2 71.55 -24.42 23.93
CA ALA A 2 72.10 -23.31 24.75
C ALA A 2 71.56 -21.89 24.42
N THR A 3 70.56 -21.36 25.14
CA THR A 3 70.59 -20.66 26.46
C THR A 3 71.26 -19.28 26.43
N SER A 4 70.53 -18.20 26.72
CA SER A 4 70.57 -17.53 28.04
C SER A 4 69.86 -16.17 27.97
N SER A 5 69.08 -15.93 29.01
CA SER A 5 68.37 -14.74 29.45
C SER A 5 69.30 -13.60 29.90
N GLU A 6 68.88 -12.34 29.74
CA GLU A 6 69.13 -11.29 30.75
C GLU A 6 68.17 -10.09 30.60
N ASP A 7 67.45 -9.88 31.70
CA ASP A 7 66.59 -8.78 32.12
C ASP A 7 67.38 -7.47 32.29
N ARG A 8 66.76 -6.29 32.07
CA ARG A 8 67.01 -5.05 32.86
C ARG A 8 66.05 -3.90 32.51
N ASP A 9 65.27 -3.55 33.54
CA ASP A 9 65.00 -2.20 34.04
C ASP A 9 64.30 -1.16 33.15
N ARG A 10 63.02 -0.88 33.43
CA ARG A 10 62.50 0.50 33.42
C ARG A 10 61.47 0.73 34.53
N PRO A 11 61.63 1.78 35.34
CA PRO A 11 60.87 2.00 36.57
C PRO A 11 59.47 2.57 36.32
N GLY A 12 58.60 2.29 37.28
CA GLY A 12 57.18 2.66 37.30
C GLY A 12 56.91 4.12 37.64
N THR A 13 55.63 4.46 37.50
CA THR A 13 54.95 5.56 38.19
C THR A 13 53.54 5.06 38.47
N ASP A 14 53.38 4.57 39.70
CA ASP A 14 52.10 4.54 40.40
C ASP A 14 51.73 5.98 40.77
N ASP A 15 50.46 6.35 40.62
CA ASP A 15 49.67 7.07 41.63
C ASP A 15 48.28 7.39 41.05
N ALA A 16 47.30 6.57 41.44
CA ALA A 16 45.91 6.98 41.65
C ALA A 16 45.84 7.73 43.01
N PRO A 17 44.79 8.52 43.37
CA PRO A 17 43.43 8.00 43.65
C PRO A 17 42.27 8.97 43.24
N SER A 18 41.08 8.43 42.92
CA SER A 18 39.83 8.44 43.73
C SER A 18 39.21 9.82 44.00
N ASP A 19 37.94 10.01 43.60
CA ASP A 19 36.86 10.17 44.58
C ASP A 19 35.46 10.20 43.94
N GLU A 20 34.53 9.72 44.76
CA GLU A 20 33.17 9.28 44.47
C GLU A 20 32.13 10.41 44.39
N ALA A 21 31.02 10.07 43.75
CA ALA A 21 29.62 10.38 44.08
C ALA A 21 29.16 11.81 44.42
N ASP A 22 28.12 12.28 43.72
CA ASP A 22 26.87 12.59 44.42
C ASP A 22 25.65 12.57 43.50
N ALA A 23 24.56 12.01 44.04
CA ALA A 23 23.25 11.93 43.41
C ALA A 23 22.44 13.19 43.71
N GLN A 24 21.52 13.58 42.81
CA GLN A 24 20.35 14.34 43.24
C GLN A 24 19.09 14.01 42.45
N ASP A 25 18.18 13.40 43.19
CA ASP A 25 16.73 13.38 43.06
C ASP A 25 16.12 14.68 42.51
N THR A 26 15.15 14.53 41.61
CA THR A 26 13.98 15.42 41.61
C THR A 26 12.74 14.61 41.27
N LYS A 27 12.09 14.11 42.33
CA LYS A 27 10.65 13.90 42.40
C LYS A 27 9.95 15.26 42.22
N THR A 28 8.94 15.32 41.38
CA THR A 28 7.89 16.33 41.50
C THR A 28 6.56 15.64 41.31
N ASP A 29 6.01 15.20 42.45
CA ASP A 29 4.60 14.90 42.61
C ASP A 29 3.84 16.25 42.60
N GLY A 30 2.79 16.32 41.80
CA GLY A 30 1.92 17.49 41.65
C GLY A 30 0.51 17.05 41.30
N ASP A 31 -0.20 16.56 42.31
CA ASP A 31 -1.64 16.34 42.26
C ASP A 31 -2.39 17.67 42.10
N GLY A 32 -3.34 17.68 41.17
CA GLY A 32 -4.22 18.80 40.90
C GLY A 32 -5.49 18.33 40.21
N GLU A 33 -6.33 17.60 40.95
CA GLU A 33 -7.69 17.25 40.57
C GLU A 33 -8.63 18.44 40.78
N SER A 34 -9.36 18.86 39.73
CA SER A 34 -10.79 19.18 39.75
C SER A 34 -11.19 20.03 38.52
N GLY A 35 -12.30 19.65 37.87
CA GLY A 35 -13.03 20.59 37.01
C GLY A 35 -13.66 20.04 35.73
N THR A 36 -14.67 19.18 35.88
CA THR A 36 -15.94 19.22 35.13
C THR A 36 -15.95 19.21 33.58
N ALA A 37 -16.39 18.06 33.05
CA ALA A 37 -17.53 17.90 32.13
C ALA A 37 -17.76 18.96 31.02
N SER A 38 -17.39 18.61 29.80
CA SER A 38 -18.09 18.89 28.54
C SER A 38 -17.55 17.88 27.54
N GLY A 39 -18.33 16.93 27.03
CA GLY A 39 -19.57 17.13 26.32
C GLY A 39 -19.37 16.33 25.04
N ALA A 40 -19.78 15.06 25.07
CA ALA A 40 -19.99 14.30 23.87
C ALA A 40 -21.19 14.93 23.17
N ASP A 41 -21.06 15.33 21.91
CA ASP A 41 -22.18 15.17 20.99
C ASP A 41 -21.76 15.09 19.54
N ALA A 42 -22.42 14.15 18.87
CA ALA A 42 -22.14 13.62 17.57
C ALA A 42 -22.59 14.58 16.46
N ALA A 43 -21.72 14.81 15.48
CA ALA A 43 -22.10 15.49 14.24
C ALA A 43 -22.56 14.46 13.20
N ALA A 44 -23.86 14.17 13.18
CA ALA A 44 -24.56 13.59 12.05
C ALA A 44 -25.63 14.58 11.56
N PRO A 45 -25.64 15.02 10.30
CA PRO A 45 -26.76 15.81 9.79
C PRO A 45 -27.87 14.89 9.28
N GLU A 46 -28.97 14.86 10.03
CA GLU A 46 -30.27 14.35 9.59
C GLU A 46 -30.84 15.16 8.42
N ARG A 47 -31.48 14.44 7.50
CA ARG A 47 -32.15 14.96 6.30
C ARG A 47 -33.37 15.80 6.69
N ALA A 48 -33.39 17.03 6.19
CA ALA A 48 -34.54 17.91 6.27
C ALA A 48 -35.71 17.41 5.39
N SER A 49 -36.80 17.08 6.07
CA SER A 49 -38.15 16.87 5.53
C SER A 49 -38.74 18.19 5.03
N ARG A 50 -39.37 18.18 3.85
CA ARG A 50 -40.27 19.25 3.40
C ARG A 50 -41.36 18.69 2.45
N PRO A 51 -42.48 19.40 2.24
CA PRO A 51 -43.79 18.91 2.63
C PRO A 51 -44.74 18.66 1.45
N ALA A 52 -45.81 17.93 1.75
CA ALA A 52 -46.95 17.73 0.88
C ALA A 52 -47.64 19.05 0.48
N LYS A 53 -48.07 19.14 -0.78
CA LYS A 53 -49.04 20.14 -1.24
C LYS A 53 -50.21 19.43 -1.91
N ALA A 54 -51.34 19.45 -1.22
CA ALA A 54 -52.66 19.11 -1.74
C ALA A 54 -53.33 20.37 -2.31
N ALA A 55 -54.03 20.22 -3.43
CA ALA A 55 -55.21 20.97 -3.87
C ALA A 55 -55.61 20.36 -5.23
N GLY A 56 -56.81 19.84 -5.49
CA GLY A 56 -58.11 20.12 -4.90
C GLY A 56 -58.96 20.87 -5.93
N ALA A 57 -59.92 20.18 -6.56
CA ALA A 57 -61.17 20.72 -7.14
C ALA A 57 -61.91 19.56 -7.83
N ALA A 58 -62.85 18.89 -7.16
CA ALA A 58 -64.27 19.25 -7.06
C ALA A 58 -65.04 19.14 -8.39
N ARG A 59 -65.98 18.18 -8.46
CA ARG A 59 -67.41 18.46 -8.71
C ARG A 59 -68.28 17.22 -8.53
N ARG A 60 -69.55 17.50 -8.24
CA ARG A 60 -70.57 16.69 -7.58
C ARG A 60 -71.44 15.87 -8.55
N ALA A 61 -71.95 14.77 -7.98
CA ALA A 61 -73.35 14.31 -7.93
C ALA A 61 -74.11 13.80 -9.19
N ALA A 62 -75.08 12.93 -8.83
CA ALA A 62 -76.16 12.31 -9.60
C ALA A 62 -75.72 11.14 -10.50
N GLY A 63 -76.24 9.92 -10.39
CA GLY A 63 -77.58 9.51 -9.97
C GLY A 63 -78.28 8.86 -11.18
N ARG A 64 -78.85 7.67 -10.96
CA ARG A 64 -79.67 6.82 -11.88
C ARG A 64 -78.96 5.83 -12.83
N LYS A 65 -79.11 4.54 -12.49
CA LYS A 65 -79.46 3.43 -13.42
C LYS A 65 -80.93 3.60 -13.87
N PRO A 66 -81.50 2.95 -14.93
CA PRO A 66 -81.10 1.69 -15.59
C PRO A 66 -81.30 1.64 -17.14
N GLY A 67 -80.89 0.56 -17.82
CA GLY A 67 -81.52 0.16 -19.11
C GLY A 67 -80.64 -0.40 -20.24
N ALA A 68 -80.67 -1.73 -20.40
CA ALA A 68 -80.45 -2.63 -21.55
C ALA A 68 -79.84 -2.22 -22.92
N ARG A 69 -78.72 -2.92 -23.28
CA ARG A 69 -78.31 -3.65 -24.54
C ARG A 69 -78.32 -2.94 -25.93
N PRO A 70 -77.54 -3.36 -26.97
CA PRO A 70 -76.62 -4.51 -27.10
C PRO A 70 -75.22 -4.27 -27.76
N ARG A 71 -74.31 -5.24 -27.53
CA ARG A 71 -73.25 -5.81 -28.41
C ARG A 71 -72.08 -4.92 -28.92
N ALA A 72 -70.89 -5.21 -28.37
CA ALA A 72 -69.67 -5.41 -29.14
C ALA A 72 -68.80 -6.46 -28.41
N ALA A 73 -68.23 -7.39 -29.16
CA ALA A 73 -67.40 -8.47 -28.62
C ALA A 73 -66.11 -7.92 -28.01
N PRO A 74 -65.59 -8.48 -26.90
CA PRO A 74 -64.29 -8.10 -26.39
C PRO A 74 -63.20 -8.68 -27.30
N HIS A 75 -62.43 -7.81 -27.96
CA HIS A 75 -61.14 -8.22 -28.51
C HIS A 75 -60.22 -8.58 -27.34
N ALA A 76 -59.97 -9.88 -27.17
CA ALA A 76 -58.96 -10.37 -26.27
C ALA A 76 -57.58 -9.93 -26.77
N GLN A 77 -57.05 -8.82 -26.25
CA GLN A 77 -55.63 -8.51 -26.31
C GLN A 77 -54.90 -9.37 -25.27
N SER A 78 -54.83 -10.67 -25.53
CA SER A 78 -53.98 -11.60 -24.78
C SER A 78 -52.76 -11.91 -25.63
N GLY A 79 -51.56 -11.55 -25.14
CA GLY A 79 -50.30 -12.04 -25.72
C GLY A 79 -49.21 -10.99 -26.00
N SER A 80 -49.02 -9.99 -25.15
CA SER A 80 -47.87 -9.05 -25.27
C SER A 80 -46.77 -9.24 -24.21
N LEU A 81 -47.09 -9.84 -23.06
CA LEU A 81 -46.13 -10.01 -21.94
C LEU A 81 -44.96 -10.94 -22.27
N GLY A 82 -45.16 -12.01 -23.06
CA GLY A 82 -44.10 -12.96 -23.40
C GLY A 82 -43.04 -12.43 -24.36
N LYS A 83 -43.42 -11.55 -25.30
CA LYS A 83 -42.48 -10.96 -26.27
C LYS A 83 -41.53 -9.96 -25.61
N SER A 84 -42.01 -9.23 -24.61
CA SER A 84 -41.19 -8.29 -23.83
C SER A 84 -40.15 -9.01 -22.97
N MET A 85 -40.51 -10.14 -22.35
CA MET A 85 -39.58 -10.94 -21.54
C MET A 85 -38.47 -11.58 -22.38
N ILE A 86 -38.78 -12.09 -23.57
CA ILE A 86 -37.78 -12.67 -24.48
C ILE A 86 -36.77 -11.60 -24.94
N LEU A 87 -37.24 -10.40 -25.30
CA LEU A 87 -36.35 -9.31 -25.69
C LEU A 87 -35.44 -8.88 -24.54
N PHE A 88 -35.98 -8.80 -23.31
CA PHE A 88 -35.19 -8.48 -22.12
C PHE A 88 -34.09 -9.52 -21.86
N LEU A 89 -34.38 -10.82 -21.98
CA LEU A 89 -33.38 -11.87 -21.80
C LEU A 89 -32.30 -11.85 -22.89
N ILE A 90 -32.64 -11.49 -24.13
CA ILE A 90 -31.65 -11.34 -25.21
C ILE A 90 -30.74 -10.14 -24.93
N ILE A 91 -31.29 -9.02 -24.49
CA ILE A 91 -30.49 -7.81 -24.18
C ILE A 91 -29.61 -8.05 -22.95
N VAL A 92 -30.17 -8.54 -21.84
CA VAL A 92 -29.41 -8.79 -20.62
C VAL A 92 -28.40 -9.93 -20.82
N GLY A 93 -28.78 -11.01 -21.52
CA GLY A 93 -27.88 -12.10 -21.87
C GLY A 93 -26.79 -11.67 -22.83
N GLY A 94 -27.11 -10.84 -23.82
CA GLY A 94 -26.15 -10.28 -24.77
C GLY A 94 -25.16 -9.31 -24.09
N LEU A 95 -25.65 -8.43 -23.22
CA LEU A 95 -24.80 -7.55 -22.41
C LEU A 95 -23.95 -8.35 -21.42
N ALA A 96 -24.51 -9.32 -20.71
CA ALA A 96 -23.75 -10.17 -19.79
C ALA A 96 -22.68 -10.99 -20.54
N GLY A 97 -23.00 -11.50 -21.73
CA GLY A 97 -22.03 -12.16 -22.62
C GLY A 97 -20.92 -11.22 -23.08
N ALA A 98 -21.28 -9.99 -23.48
CA ALA A 98 -20.32 -8.96 -23.86
C ALA A 98 -19.43 -8.55 -22.67
N PHE A 99 -19.98 -8.31 -21.48
CA PHE A 99 -19.19 -8.03 -20.28
C PHE A 99 -18.35 -9.24 -19.83
N ALA A 100 -18.81 -10.46 -20.03
CA ALA A 100 -18.01 -11.66 -19.74
C ALA A 100 -16.90 -11.92 -20.78
N TYR A 101 -17.02 -11.36 -21.99
CA TYR A 101 -16.04 -11.46 -23.05
C TYR A 101 -15.04 -10.28 -23.02
N PHE A 102 -15.53 -9.05 -22.97
CA PHE A 102 -14.72 -7.82 -22.89
C PHE A 102 -14.24 -7.50 -21.47
N GLY A 103 -14.99 -7.85 -20.44
CA GLY A 103 -14.54 -7.74 -19.04
C GLY A 103 -13.57 -8.86 -18.62
N ARG A 104 -13.29 -9.80 -19.52
CA ARG A 104 -12.21 -10.79 -19.39
C ARG A 104 -10.91 -10.36 -20.04
N GLU A 105 -10.85 -9.17 -20.65
CA GLU A 105 -9.55 -8.56 -20.91
C GLU A 105 -8.83 -8.51 -19.56
N PRO A 106 -7.67 -9.18 -19.40
CA PRO A 106 -6.88 -9.01 -18.21
C PRO A 106 -6.63 -7.51 -18.13
N ALA A 107 -7.22 -6.86 -17.11
CA ALA A 107 -7.12 -5.42 -16.90
C ALA A 107 -5.70 -5.02 -17.26
N GLY A 108 -5.52 -4.25 -18.35
CA GLY A 108 -4.31 -4.13 -19.19
C GLY A 108 -2.98 -3.97 -18.47
N GLY A 109 -2.64 -4.97 -17.67
CA GLY A 109 -1.41 -5.17 -16.96
C GLY A 109 -0.56 -5.86 -17.98
N THR A 110 0.44 -5.13 -18.45
CA THR A 110 1.64 -5.72 -19.01
C THR A 110 1.89 -7.05 -18.31
N ALA A 111 1.88 -8.16 -19.07
CA ALA A 111 2.17 -9.47 -18.51
C ALA A 111 3.42 -9.31 -17.65
N GLY A 112 3.26 -9.53 -16.34
CA GLY A 112 4.30 -9.19 -15.36
C GLY A 112 5.64 -9.83 -15.74
N PRO A 113 6.75 -9.31 -15.21
CA PRO A 113 8.07 -9.79 -15.59
C PRO A 113 8.16 -11.31 -15.39
N ARG A 114 8.60 -12.03 -16.42
CA ARG A 114 8.80 -13.50 -16.36
C ARG A 114 10.18 -13.85 -15.80
N TRP A 115 10.54 -13.25 -14.67
CA TRP A 115 11.81 -13.49 -14.01
C TRP A 115 11.81 -14.82 -13.25
N LYS A 116 13.00 -15.41 -13.13
CA LYS A 116 13.30 -16.58 -12.29
C LYS A 116 14.38 -16.23 -11.28
N THR A 117 14.41 -16.93 -10.16
CA THR A 117 15.52 -16.84 -9.22
C THR A 117 16.84 -17.19 -9.91
N GLY A 118 17.86 -16.34 -9.72
CA GLY A 118 19.16 -16.41 -10.38
C GLY A 118 19.28 -15.54 -11.63
N ASP A 119 18.17 -15.02 -12.18
CA ASP A 119 18.21 -14.15 -13.35
C ASP A 119 18.88 -12.81 -13.01
N LYS A 120 19.55 -12.25 -14.01
CA LYS A 120 20.00 -10.86 -14.00
C LYS A 120 19.25 -10.07 -15.08
N ALA A 121 18.64 -8.96 -14.71
CA ALA A 121 17.89 -8.10 -15.62
C ALA A 121 18.41 -6.66 -15.54
N GLN A 122 18.44 -5.97 -16.68
CA GLN A 122 18.70 -4.53 -16.70
C GLN A 122 17.38 -3.80 -16.50
N LEU A 123 17.26 -3.08 -15.37
CA LEU A 123 16.05 -2.35 -15.02
C LEU A 123 16.31 -0.85 -15.05
N GLU A 124 15.32 -0.11 -15.54
CA GLU A 124 15.27 1.34 -15.41
C GLU A 124 14.25 1.69 -14.33
N ILE A 125 14.72 2.26 -13.22
CA ILE A 125 13.95 2.50 -12.00
C ILE A 125 13.66 3.99 -11.89
N THR A 126 12.41 4.35 -11.66
CA THR A 126 12.01 5.75 -11.41
C THR A 126 12.11 6.06 -9.92
N LEU A 127 12.74 7.19 -9.58
CA LEU A 127 13.00 7.61 -8.21
C LEU A 127 12.68 9.09 -7.99
N VAL A 128 12.44 9.45 -6.73
CA VAL A 128 12.60 10.80 -6.17
C VAL A 128 13.63 10.79 -5.05
N SER A 129 14.19 11.95 -4.73
CA SER A 129 15.24 12.07 -3.71
C SER A 129 14.81 11.62 -2.31
N THR A 130 13.52 11.71 -1.97
CA THR A 130 13.00 11.33 -0.65
C THR A 130 12.75 9.83 -0.50
N ASP A 131 12.79 9.06 -1.60
CA ASP A 131 12.50 7.62 -1.59
C ASP A 131 13.41 6.82 -0.63
N ILE A 132 14.63 7.31 -0.37
CA ILE A 132 15.58 6.68 0.57
C ILE A 132 14.98 6.48 1.98
N LYS A 133 14.14 7.42 2.43
CA LYS A 133 13.49 7.39 3.75
C LYS A 133 12.02 7.00 3.70
N ASP A 134 11.38 7.17 2.54
CA ASP A 134 9.95 7.00 2.38
C ASP A 134 9.55 5.57 2.03
N LEU A 135 10.36 4.88 1.22
CA LEU A 135 10.03 3.55 0.72
C LEU A 135 10.34 2.49 1.78
N ALA A 136 9.35 1.68 2.10
CA ALA A 136 9.54 0.51 2.94
C ALA A 136 8.56 -0.62 2.57
N CYS A 137 8.92 -1.84 2.94
CA CYS A 137 8.01 -2.97 2.95
C CYS A 137 7.91 -3.58 4.35
N TRP A 138 6.90 -4.43 4.55
CA TRP A 138 6.82 -5.34 5.66
C TRP A 138 6.62 -6.78 5.17
N SER A 139 7.33 -7.72 5.80
CA SER A 139 7.14 -9.16 5.65
C SER A 139 7.94 -9.89 6.73
N PRO A 140 7.42 -10.98 7.32
CA PRO A 140 8.20 -11.80 8.25
C PRO A 140 9.27 -12.66 7.53
N GLN A 141 9.30 -12.64 6.20
CA GLN A 141 10.19 -13.47 5.39
C GLN A 141 11.54 -12.80 5.14
N GLU A 142 12.54 -13.66 4.95
CA GLU A 142 13.88 -13.28 4.53
C GLU A 142 14.21 -14.05 3.25
N VAL A 143 14.88 -13.38 2.32
CA VAL A 143 15.33 -13.97 1.05
C VAL A 143 16.80 -13.65 0.90
N ASN A 144 17.64 -14.68 0.97
CA ASN A 144 19.09 -14.58 0.75
C ASN A 144 19.78 -13.53 1.65
N GLY A 145 19.39 -13.46 2.94
CA GLY A 145 19.90 -12.46 3.88
C GLY A 145 19.23 -11.08 3.76
N ARG A 146 18.31 -10.89 2.82
CA ARG A 146 17.57 -9.64 2.63
C ARG A 146 16.19 -9.70 3.25
N HIS A 147 15.77 -8.59 3.83
CA HIS A 147 14.52 -8.50 4.56
C HIS A 147 13.88 -7.12 4.41
N CYS A 148 12.58 -7.07 4.65
CA CYS A 148 11.87 -5.81 4.78
C CYS A 148 12.29 -5.04 6.03
N ALA A 149 12.07 -3.72 6.06
CA ALA A 149 12.31 -2.90 7.27
C ALA A 149 11.46 -3.36 8.46
N PHE A 150 10.33 -4.01 8.18
CA PHE A 150 9.35 -4.41 9.16
C PHE A 150 8.97 -5.89 8.97
N GLU A 151 8.69 -6.59 10.06
CA GLU A 151 8.11 -7.93 10.05
C GLU A 151 6.58 -7.90 9.91
N SER A 152 5.97 -6.81 10.35
CA SER A 152 4.53 -6.52 10.27
C SER A 152 4.31 -5.00 10.24
N PRO A 153 3.11 -4.49 9.93
CA PRO A 153 2.84 -3.04 9.85
C PRO A 153 3.29 -2.21 11.07
N THR A 154 3.35 -2.82 12.24
CA THR A 154 3.66 -2.17 13.53
C THR A 154 4.95 -2.70 14.18
N LYS A 155 5.65 -3.66 13.56
CA LYS A 155 6.84 -4.29 14.14
C LYS A 155 8.02 -4.18 13.19
N GLY A 156 9.05 -3.44 13.61
CA GLY A 156 10.34 -3.38 12.91
C GLY A 156 11.03 -4.74 12.86
N TRP A 157 12.01 -4.87 11.96
CA TRP A 157 12.84 -6.07 11.86
C TRP A 157 13.61 -6.34 13.18
N SER A 158 13.55 -7.57 13.68
CA SER A 158 14.11 -7.91 15.01
C SER A 158 15.47 -8.60 14.98
N LYS A 159 15.96 -9.04 13.82
CA LYS A 159 17.17 -9.91 13.72
C LYS A 159 18.47 -9.15 13.44
N GLY A 160 18.52 -7.84 13.73
CA GLY A 160 19.73 -7.03 13.60
C GLY A 160 19.49 -5.68 12.94
N THR A 161 20.58 -4.93 12.73
CA THR A 161 20.54 -3.62 12.06
C THR A 161 20.42 -3.81 10.55
N ALA A 162 19.43 -3.16 9.95
CA ALA A 162 19.26 -3.15 8.50
C ALA A 162 20.26 -2.17 7.87
N ASP A 163 21.17 -2.66 7.03
CA ASP A 163 21.92 -1.80 6.12
C ASP A 163 21.18 -1.73 4.77
N ASP A 164 21.54 -0.77 3.93
CA ASP A 164 20.90 -0.66 2.62
C ASP A 164 21.15 -1.89 1.73
N LYS A 165 22.23 -2.63 1.96
CA LYS A 165 22.57 -3.84 1.20
C LYS A 165 21.69 -5.02 1.58
N THR A 166 21.08 -5.08 2.74
CA THR A 166 20.14 -6.15 3.14
C THR A 166 18.70 -5.68 3.14
N LEU A 167 18.47 -4.37 3.21
CA LEU A 167 17.14 -3.79 3.33
C LEU A 167 16.39 -3.74 2.00
N LEU A 168 15.33 -4.55 1.89
CA LEU A 168 14.39 -4.53 0.79
C LEU A 168 13.48 -3.30 0.87
N ARG A 169 13.40 -2.57 -0.25
CA ARG A 169 12.44 -1.50 -0.49
C ARG A 169 11.63 -1.75 -1.77
N PRO A 170 10.37 -1.28 -1.84
CA PRO A 170 9.58 -1.37 -3.05
C PRO A 170 10.07 -0.37 -4.10
N TYR A 171 10.20 -0.81 -5.35
CA TYR A 171 10.56 0.06 -6.47
C TYR A 171 9.61 -0.16 -7.65
N THR A 172 9.55 0.85 -8.52
CA THR A 172 8.79 0.79 -9.77
C THR A 172 9.71 1.12 -10.94
N THR A 173 9.71 0.26 -11.96
CA THR A 173 10.41 0.50 -13.20
C THR A 173 9.65 1.48 -14.12
N THR A 174 10.29 1.99 -15.16
CA THR A 174 9.63 2.87 -16.16
C THR A 174 8.51 2.17 -16.95
N ASP A 175 8.58 0.85 -17.10
CA ASP A 175 7.52 0.00 -17.67
C ASP A 175 6.47 -0.46 -16.63
N ARG A 176 6.45 0.16 -15.45
CA ARG A 176 5.47 -0.03 -14.36
C ARG A 176 5.51 -1.41 -13.69
N VAL A 177 6.63 -2.11 -13.76
CA VAL A 177 6.88 -3.32 -13.00
C VAL A 177 7.27 -2.95 -11.57
N GLN A 178 6.56 -3.52 -10.60
CA GLN A 178 6.83 -3.32 -9.17
C GLN A 178 7.56 -4.53 -8.60
N PHE A 179 8.59 -4.29 -7.80
CA PHE A 179 9.45 -5.33 -7.23
C PHE A 179 10.11 -4.85 -5.95
N LEU A 180 10.73 -5.77 -5.21
CA LEU A 180 11.56 -5.46 -4.04
C LEU A 180 13.03 -5.58 -4.39
N ALA A 181 13.82 -4.62 -3.93
CA ALA A 181 15.27 -4.71 -4.03
C ALA A 181 15.99 -4.04 -2.87
N ALA A 182 17.23 -4.44 -2.68
CA ALA A 182 18.17 -3.83 -1.76
C ALA A 182 19.42 -3.35 -2.52
N GLY A 183 20.22 -2.51 -1.86
CA GLY A 183 21.53 -2.05 -2.32
C GLY A 183 21.51 -0.78 -3.18
N LEU A 184 20.33 -0.31 -3.61
CA LEU A 184 20.23 0.83 -4.52
C LEU A 184 20.92 2.09 -3.98
N TRP A 185 20.69 2.44 -2.71
CA TRP A 185 21.19 3.69 -2.14
C TRP A 185 22.66 3.59 -1.70
N SER A 186 23.22 2.39 -1.70
CA SER A 186 24.65 2.13 -1.54
C SER A 186 25.44 2.39 -2.81
N GLU A 187 24.77 2.60 -3.95
CA GLU A 187 25.42 2.77 -5.24
C GLU A 187 26.07 4.16 -5.38
N PRO A 188 27.31 4.24 -5.88
CA PRO A 188 28.02 5.51 -6.05
C PRO A 188 27.23 6.52 -6.90
N ALA A 189 26.44 6.04 -7.86
CA ALA A 189 25.61 6.88 -8.72
C ALA A 189 24.51 7.66 -7.96
N LEU A 190 24.18 7.28 -6.73
CA LEU A 190 23.19 7.96 -5.89
C LEU A 190 23.82 8.77 -4.74
N THR A 191 25.15 8.88 -4.72
CA THR A 191 25.84 9.73 -3.74
C THR A 191 25.76 11.21 -4.13
N GLY A 192 25.79 12.08 -3.11
CA GLY A 192 25.78 13.54 -3.25
C GLY A 192 24.38 14.14 -3.47
N THR A 193 24.32 15.29 -4.12
CA THR A 193 23.06 15.98 -4.40
C THR A 193 22.26 15.23 -5.46
N LEU A 194 21.06 14.78 -5.07
CA LEU A 194 20.11 14.15 -5.98
C LEU A 194 19.22 15.21 -6.66
N PRO A 195 18.68 14.92 -7.86
CA PRO A 195 17.69 15.78 -8.50
C PRO A 195 16.49 16.04 -7.58
N SER A 196 15.97 17.28 -7.60
CA SER A 196 14.75 17.64 -6.86
C SER A 196 13.48 17.12 -7.53
N THR A 197 13.54 16.87 -8.84
CA THR A 197 12.49 16.24 -9.63
C THR A 197 12.67 14.73 -9.72
N ARG A 198 11.66 14.03 -10.26
CA ARG A 198 11.78 12.61 -10.60
C ARG A 198 12.94 12.38 -11.57
N PHE A 199 13.69 11.31 -11.33
CA PHE A 199 14.80 10.88 -12.19
C PHE A 199 14.77 9.36 -12.33
N ALA A 200 15.54 8.85 -13.30
CA ALA A 200 15.65 7.42 -13.53
C ALA A 200 17.09 6.93 -13.35
N VAL A 201 17.23 5.68 -12.93
CA VAL A 201 18.51 4.98 -12.87
C VAL A 201 18.42 3.65 -13.58
N LYS A 202 19.46 3.32 -14.35
CA LYS A 202 19.65 2.00 -14.94
C LYS A 202 20.49 1.15 -14.02
N CYS A 203 20.00 -0.01 -13.61
CA CYS A 203 20.67 -0.91 -12.68
C CYS A 203 20.60 -2.35 -13.17
N THR A 204 21.59 -3.15 -12.78
CA THR A 204 21.50 -4.62 -12.86
C THR A 204 20.74 -5.14 -11.65
N TYR A 205 19.59 -5.77 -11.87
CA TYR A 205 18.82 -6.45 -10.84
C TYR A 205 19.15 -7.94 -10.85
N THR A 206 19.59 -8.48 -9.72
CA THR A 206 19.77 -9.92 -9.52
C THR A 206 18.57 -10.44 -8.74
N VAL A 207 17.79 -11.34 -9.35
CA VAL A 207 16.58 -11.91 -8.77
C VAL A 207 16.99 -13.01 -7.80
N GLU A 208 16.70 -12.85 -6.51
CA GLU A 208 17.12 -13.81 -5.48
C GLU A 208 15.96 -14.65 -4.94
N GLY A 209 14.72 -14.21 -5.15
CA GLY A 209 13.55 -14.97 -4.77
C GLY A 209 12.27 -14.17 -4.89
N LYS A 210 11.28 -14.59 -4.10
CA LYS A 210 10.01 -13.88 -3.94
C LYS A 210 9.67 -13.72 -2.47
N ILE A 211 9.09 -12.57 -2.14
CA ILE A 211 8.43 -12.34 -0.86
C ILE A 211 6.94 -12.56 -1.08
N LYS A 212 6.32 -13.40 -0.24
CA LYS A 212 4.90 -13.68 -0.34
C LYS A 212 4.10 -12.53 0.23
N ARG A 213 3.20 -11.97 -0.58
CA ARG A 213 2.19 -10.98 -0.17
C ARG A 213 2.76 -9.91 0.77
N PRO A 214 3.86 -9.21 0.40
CA PRO A 214 4.40 -8.16 1.25
C PRO A 214 3.39 -7.02 1.39
N GLY A 215 3.45 -6.28 2.48
CA GLY A 215 2.89 -4.93 2.47
C GLY A 215 3.95 -3.91 2.10
N ILE A 216 3.53 -2.87 1.39
CA ILE A 216 4.42 -1.81 0.92
C ILE A 216 3.91 -0.45 1.37
N ARG A 217 4.81 0.51 1.51
CA ARG A 217 4.46 1.93 1.62
C ARG A 217 5.40 2.73 0.74
N TRP A 218 4.84 3.75 0.10
CA TRP A 218 5.57 4.67 -0.77
C TRP A 218 5.90 6.01 -0.08
N SER A 219 5.46 6.17 1.16
CA SER A 219 5.70 7.33 2.00
C SER A 219 5.86 6.86 3.44
N SER A 220 6.76 7.49 4.19
CA SER A 220 6.97 7.21 5.61
C SER A 220 5.72 7.47 6.47
N GLU A 221 4.89 8.44 6.07
CA GLU A 221 3.60 8.79 6.70
C GLU A 221 2.40 8.14 6.00
N GLY A 222 2.64 7.40 4.91
CA GLY A 222 1.60 6.77 4.11
C GLY A 222 1.04 5.49 4.74
N ALA A 223 -0.17 5.11 4.30
CA ALA A 223 -0.76 3.84 4.66
C ALA A 223 0.01 2.66 4.06
N TRP A 224 -0.01 1.53 4.77
CA TRP A 224 0.44 0.26 4.22
C TRP A 224 -0.53 -0.25 3.15
N LEU A 225 0.01 -0.75 2.05
CA LEU A 225 -0.72 -1.37 0.96
C LEU A 225 -0.35 -2.86 0.93
N ASP A 226 -1.25 -3.70 1.43
CA ASP A 226 -1.04 -5.14 1.43
C ASP A 226 -1.21 -5.72 0.03
N ARG A 227 -0.23 -6.50 -0.42
CA ARG A 227 -0.27 -7.13 -1.73
C ARG A 227 -0.96 -8.49 -1.67
N SER A 228 -1.82 -8.76 -2.64
CA SER A 228 -2.40 -10.09 -2.86
C SER A 228 -1.40 -11.06 -3.51
N ASP A 229 -0.39 -10.53 -4.19
CA ASP A 229 0.53 -11.29 -5.02
C ASP A 229 1.93 -11.33 -4.42
N ASP A 230 2.69 -12.37 -4.78
CA ASP A 230 4.10 -12.49 -4.44
C ASP A 230 4.95 -11.55 -5.29
N TRP A 231 5.88 -10.85 -4.68
CA TRP A 231 6.78 -9.92 -5.35
C TRP A 231 8.18 -10.49 -5.47
N TYR A 232 8.82 -10.26 -6.62
CA TYR A 232 10.24 -10.59 -6.78
C TYR A 232 11.10 -9.74 -5.83
N ALA A 233 12.11 -10.37 -5.24
CA ALA A 233 13.05 -9.76 -4.31
C ALA A 233 14.49 -10.06 -4.72
N GLY A 234 15.40 -9.10 -4.52
CA GLY A 234 16.79 -9.25 -4.95
C GLY A 234 17.69 -8.06 -4.63
N SER A 235 18.83 -7.99 -5.31
CA SER A 235 19.80 -6.89 -5.23
C SER A 235 19.82 -6.05 -6.49
N LEU A 236 20.15 -4.78 -6.32
CA LEU A 236 20.56 -3.89 -7.39
C LEU A 236 22.08 -3.65 -7.31
N SER A 237 22.72 -3.62 -8.48
CA SER A 237 24.14 -3.27 -8.64
C SER A 237 24.35 -2.51 -9.94
N ASP A 238 25.56 -1.95 -10.10
CA ASP A 238 26.02 -1.31 -11.33
C ASP A 238 25.10 -0.18 -11.81
N CYS A 239 24.58 0.59 -10.85
CA CYS A 239 23.58 1.61 -11.13
C CYS A 239 24.20 2.85 -11.79
N LYS A 240 23.49 3.43 -12.76
CA LYS A 240 23.85 4.67 -13.45
C LYS A 240 22.63 5.57 -13.59
N ARG A 241 22.79 6.87 -13.27
CA ARG A 241 21.76 7.87 -13.54
C ARG A 241 21.56 7.99 -15.05
N ILE A 242 20.31 7.94 -15.48
CA ILE A 242 19.93 8.21 -16.86
C ILE A 242 19.53 9.68 -16.91
N THR A 243 20.23 10.47 -17.71
CA THR A 243 19.79 11.81 -18.07
C THR A 243 18.74 11.65 -19.17
N PRO A 244 17.53 12.24 -19.02
CA PRO A 244 16.52 12.22 -20.06
C PRO A 244 17.00 12.90 -21.35
#